data_AF-J3TZ25-F1
#
_entry.id   AF-J3TZ25-F1
#
_cell.length_a   1.000
_cell.length_b   1.000
_cell.length_c   1.000
_cell.angle_alpha   90.00
_cell.angle_beta   90.00
_cell.angle_gamma   90.00
#
_symmetry.space_group_name_H-M   'P 1'
#
loop_
_entity.id
_entity.type
_entity.pdbx_description
1 polymer ?
#
loop_
_entity_poly.entity_id
_entity_poly.type
_entity_poly.pdbx_seq_one_letter_code
_entity_poly.pdbx_strand_id
1 'polypeptide(L)'
;MPGVVYSVVVSYSVEKMFTLINNIKDYTEFILGCINSRIIKQNGNEITAEIYLSQARINKSFIDRNPVNENHSIIILLVKIVKGPY
;
A
#
# COMPACT_ATOMS: atom_id res chain seq x y z
N MET A 1 10.57 -4.50 19.68
CA MET A 1 10.93 -4.16 18.29
C MET A 1 10.85 -2.64 18.15
N PRO A 2 11.76 -1.96 17.43
CA PRO A 2 11.64 -0.53 17.22
C PRO A 2 10.41 -0.24 16.35
N GLY A 3 9.54 0.63 16.84
CA GLY A 3 8.39 1.15 16.10
C GLY A 3 8.66 2.61 15.73
N VAL A 4 8.34 2.98 14.50
CA VAL A 4 8.39 4.37 14.06
C VAL A 4 6.95 4.81 13.78
N VAL A 5 6.55 5.94 14.35
CA VAL A 5 5.21 6.51 14.17
C VAL A 5 5.36 7.89 13.53
N TYR A 6 4.68 8.11 12.42
CA TYR A 6 4.55 9.40 11.76
C TYR A 6 3.08 9.80 11.74
N SER A 7 2.78 11.08 11.97
CA SER A 7 1.43 11.62 11.92
C SER A 7 1.45 12.99 11.27
N VAL A 8 0.46 13.25 10.42
CA VAL A 8 0.25 14.52 9.73
C VAL A 8 -1.25 14.79 9.64
N VAL A 9 -1.64 16.06 9.75
CA VAL A 9 -3.01 16.52 9.53
C VAL A 9 -3.11 17.08 8.11
N VAL A 10 -4.14 16.70 7.38
CA VAL A 10 -4.34 17.10 5.98
C VAL A 10 -5.75 17.66 5.77
N SER A 11 -5.88 18.62 4.85
CA SER A 11 -7.15 19.29 4.54
C SER A 11 -8.02 18.50 3.56
N TYR A 12 -8.17 17.19 3.79
CA TYR A 12 -9.00 16.29 2.98
C TYR A 12 -10.00 15.54 3.87
N SER A 13 -11.17 15.22 3.31
CA SER A 13 -12.13 14.37 4.02
C SER A 13 -11.59 12.95 4.17
N VAL A 14 -12.05 12.27 5.21
CA VAL A 14 -11.68 10.88 5.48
C VAL A 14 -12.02 9.98 4.28
N GLU A 15 -13.17 10.18 3.65
CA GLU A 15 -13.59 9.49 2.43
C GLU A 15 -12.59 9.66 1.29
N LYS A 16 -12.16 10.89 1.00
CA LYS A 16 -11.19 11.15 -0.09
C LYS A 16 -9.85 10.48 0.19
N MET A 17 -9.36 10.55 1.42
CA MET A 17 -8.13 9.87 1.82
C MET A 17 -8.28 8.35 1.72
N PHE A 18 -9.42 7.83 2.14
CA PHE A 18 -9.71 6.40 2.09
C PHE A 18 -9.77 5.90 0.64
N THR A 19 -10.46 6.61 -0.24
CA THR A 19 -10.53 6.28 -1.68
C THR A 19 -9.14 6.35 -2.32
N LEU A 20 -8.36 7.38 -2.03
CA LEU A 20 -7.00 7.54 -2.56
C LEU A 20 -6.11 6.35 -2.16
N ILE A 21 -6.08 6.00 -0.87
CA ILE A 21 -5.22 4.92 -0.37
C ILE A 21 -5.72 3.55 -0.86
N ASN A 22 -7.03 3.31 -1.00
CA ASN A 22 -7.50 2.02 -1.52
C ASN A 22 -7.33 1.85 -3.04
N ASN A 23 -6.99 2.91 -3.76
CA ASN A 23 -6.75 2.83 -5.20
C ASN A 23 -5.32 2.35 -5.51
N ILE A 24 -5.05 1.08 -5.21
CA ILE A 24 -3.71 0.49 -5.30
C ILE A 24 -3.13 0.53 -6.73
N LYS A 25 -3.99 0.55 -7.76
CA LYS A 25 -3.56 0.63 -9.16
C LYS A 25 -2.82 1.93 -9.47
N ASP A 26 -3.12 2.99 -8.75
CA ASP A 26 -2.57 4.33 -8.99
C ASP A 26 -1.35 4.61 -8.09
N TYR A 27 -0.88 3.64 -7.31
CA TYR A 27 0.27 3.82 -6.43
C TYR A 27 1.54 4.23 -7.17
N THR A 28 1.67 3.89 -8.46
CA THR A 28 2.78 4.39 -9.31
C THR A 28 2.76 5.90 -9.51
N GLU A 29 1.60 6.56 -9.35
CA GLU A 29 1.46 8.01 -9.55
C GLU A 29 1.82 8.83 -8.30
N PHE A 30 1.66 8.27 -7.10
CA PHE A 30 1.80 9.04 -5.86
C PHE A 30 2.72 8.43 -4.78
N ILE A 31 3.15 7.17 -4.91
CA ILE A 31 4.16 6.60 -4.03
C ILE A 31 5.54 6.74 -4.68
N LEU A 32 6.38 7.61 -4.12
CA LEU A 32 7.76 7.80 -4.53
C LEU A 32 8.51 6.45 -4.59
N GLY A 33 9.08 6.16 -5.76
CA GLY A 33 9.80 4.91 -6.02
C GLY A 33 8.92 3.72 -6.38
N CYS A 34 7.58 3.84 -6.40
CA CYS A 34 6.72 2.78 -6.91
C CYS A 34 6.81 2.72 -8.45
N ILE A 35 7.27 1.58 -8.97
CA ILE A 35 7.41 1.36 -10.43
C ILE A 35 6.32 0.46 -11.00
N ASN A 36 5.62 -0.29 -10.14
CA ASN A 36 4.49 -1.12 -10.54
C ASN A 36 3.64 -1.45 -9.30
N SER A 37 2.33 -1.44 -9.45
CA SER A 37 1.39 -1.91 -8.43
C SER A 37 0.22 -2.64 -9.07
N ARG A 38 -0.19 -3.76 -8.48
CA ARG A 38 -1.34 -4.52 -8.97
C ARG A 38 -2.06 -5.28 -7.87
N ILE A 39 -3.35 -5.46 -8.03
CA ILE A 39 -4.15 -6.31 -7.14
C ILE A 39 -3.98 -7.77 -7.58
N ILE A 40 -3.56 -8.63 -6.67
CA ILE A 40 -3.41 -10.07 -6.85
C ILE A 40 -4.72 -10.79 -6.50
N LYS A 41 -5.41 -10.34 -5.45
CA LYS A 41 -6.68 -10.92 -4.99
C LYS A 41 -7.51 -9.87 -4.26
N GLN A 42 -8.83 -9.96 -4.39
CA GLN A 42 -9.77 -9.16 -3.61
C GLN A 42 -10.90 -10.07 -3.13
N ASN A 43 -11.12 -10.11 -1.82
CA ASN A 43 -12.13 -10.94 -1.15
C ASN A 43 -12.91 -10.08 -0.15
N GLY A 44 -14.10 -9.61 -0.53
CA GLY A 44 -14.89 -8.72 0.33
C GLY A 44 -14.10 -7.48 0.71
N ASN A 45 -13.92 -7.27 2.02
CA ASN A 45 -13.17 -6.16 2.61
C ASN A 45 -11.66 -6.39 2.66
N GLU A 46 -11.14 -7.39 1.96
CA GLU A 46 -9.73 -7.73 2.00
C GLU A 46 -9.10 -7.62 0.61
N ILE A 47 -8.05 -6.82 0.52
CA ILE A 47 -7.26 -6.66 -0.70
C ILE A 47 -5.88 -7.26 -0.47
N THR A 48 -5.44 -8.00 -1.47
CA THR A 48 -4.08 -8.49 -1.60
C THR A 48 -3.47 -7.92 -2.86
N ALA A 49 -2.50 -7.04 -2.70
CA ALA A 49 -1.81 -6.39 -3.81
C ALA A 49 -0.31 -6.62 -3.75
N GLU A 50 0.32 -6.51 -4.91
CA GLU A 50 1.76 -6.56 -5.10
C GLU A 50 2.24 -5.17 -5.52
N ILE A 51 3.15 -4.59 -4.74
CA ILE A 51 3.73 -3.25 -4.98
C ILE A 51 5.23 -3.38 -5.15
N TYR A 52 5.76 -2.94 -6.29
CA TYR A 52 7.18 -2.91 -6.62
C TYR A 52 7.75 -1.53 -6.36
N LEU A 53 8.67 -1.44 -5.42
CA LEU A 53 9.44 -0.22 -5.16
C LEU A 53 10.84 -0.37 -5.79
N SER A 54 11.29 0.67 -6.49
CA SER A 54 12.65 0.85 -7.02
C SER A 54 13.22 2.14 -6.43
N GLN A 55 13.97 1.98 -5.34
CA GLN A 55 14.71 3.07 -4.72
C GLN A 55 16.04 2.48 -4.21
N ALA A 56 17.16 2.80 -4.88
CA ALA A 56 18.46 2.17 -4.67
C ALA A 56 18.38 0.61 -4.70
N ARG A 57 19.32 -0.12 -4.07
CA ARG A 57 19.50 -1.60 -4.12
C ARG A 57 18.31 -2.47 -3.65
N ILE A 58 17.11 -1.92 -3.52
CA ILE A 58 15.95 -2.56 -2.91
C ILE A 58 14.87 -2.77 -3.98
N ASN A 59 14.90 -3.94 -4.63
CA ASN A 59 13.79 -4.46 -5.42
C ASN A 59 12.92 -5.32 -4.50
N LYS A 60 11.88 -4.73 -3.90
CA LYS A 60 10.98 -5.46 -3.01
C LYS A 60 9.55 -5.37 -3.52
N SER A 61 8.95 -6.54 -3.66
CA SER A 61 7.52 -6.69 -3.84
C SER A 61 6.91 -7.11 -2.52
N PHE A 62 5.88 -6.42 -2.06
CA PHE A 62 5.14 -6.78 -0.85
C PHE A 62 3.74 -7.20 -1.22
N ILE A 63 3.32 -8.32 -0.63
CA ILE A 63 1.93 -8.77 -0.64
C ILE A 63 1.27 -8.17 0.59
N ASP A 64 0.26 -7.31 0.44
CA ASP A 64 -0.53 -6.84 1.59
C ASP A 64 -1.82 -7.65 1.82
N ARG A 65 -2.38 -7.59 3.03
CA ARG A 65 -3.70 -8.14 3.35
C ARG A 65 -4.38 -7.15 4.27
N ASN A 66 -5.24 -6.31 3.71
CA ASN A 66 -5.79 -5.17 4.44
C ASN A 66 -7.26 -5.40 4.82
N PRO A 67 -7.63 -5.56 6.11
CA PRO A 67 -9.02 -5.51 6.53
C PRO A 67 -9.53 -4.07 6.40
N VAL A 68 -10.46 -3.85 5.48
CA VAL A 68 -11.13 -2.56 5.28
C VAL A 68 -12.11 -2.34 6.42
N ASN A 69 -11.74 -1.47 7.36
CA ASN A 69 -12.67 -0.73 8.21
C ASN A 69 -12.97 0.59 7.50
N GLU A 70 -14.04 0.60 6.71
CA GLU A 70 -14.43 1.74 5.87
C GLU A 70 -14.35 3.05 6.64
N ASN A 71 -13.62 4.01 6.09
CA ASN A 71 -13.48 5.37 6.60
C ASN A 71 -12.95 5.50 8.04
N HIS A 72 -12.25 4.50 8.58
CA HIS A 72 -11.65 4.60 9.92
C HIS A 72 -10.15 4.31 9.91
N SER A 73 -9.74 3.19 9.31
CA SER A 73 -8.33 2.78 9.32
C SER A 73 -8.00 1.83 8.17
N ILE A 74 -6.71 1.83 7.82
CA ILE A 74 -6.10 0.99 6.78
C ILE A 74 -4.87 0.35 7.45
N ILE A 75 -4.81 -0.98 7.47
CA ILE A 75 -3.75 -1.77 8.08
C ILE A 75 -3.02 -2.56 6.98
N ILE A 76 -1.83 -2.08 6.60
CA ILE A 76 -1.01 -2.74 5.59
C ILE A 76 -0.10 -3.76 6.28
N LEU A 77 -0.33 -5.05 6.01
CA LEU A 77 0.48 -6.15 6.54
C LEU A 77 1.41 -6.70 5.46
N LEU A 78 2.71 -6.66 5.67
CA LEU A 78 3.68 -7.27 4.76
C LEU A 78 3.65 -8.80 4.91
N VAL A 79 3.14 -9.50 3.88
CA VAL A 79 3.01 -10.97 3.89
C VAL A 79 4.25 -11.66 3.32
N LYS A 80 4.87 -11.10 2.27
CA LYS A 80 6.05 -11.70 1.63
C LYS A 80 6.88 -10.63 0.96
N ILE A 81 8.21 -10.78 1.03
CA ILE A 81 9.16 -10.03 0.21
C ILE A 81 9.53 -10.89 -1.00
N VAL A 82 9.30 -10.37 -2.19
CA VAL A 82 9.72 -11.01 -3.45
C VAL A 82 10.88 -10.21 -4.05
N LYS A 83 11.89 -10.91 -4.58
CA LYS A 83 12.97 -10.28 -5.37
C LYS A 83 12.31 -9.76 -6.65
N GLY A 84 12.47 -8.47 -6.95
CA GLY A 84 11.94 -7.91 -8.19
C GLY A 84 12.53 -8.58 -9.44
N PRO A 85 11.93 -8.37 -10.62
CA PRO A 85 12.33 -9.01 -11.88
C PRO A 85 13.73 -8.61 -12.42
N TYR A 86 14.55 -7.92 -11.62
CA TYR A 86 15.88 -7.43 -11.96
C TYR A 86 16.85 -7.60 -10.78
#